data_AF-B7Q405-F1
#
_entry.id   AF-B7Q405-F1
#
_cell.length_a   1.000
_cell.length_b   1.000
_cell.length_c   1.000
_cell.angle_alpha   90.00
_cell.angle_beta   90.00
_cell.angle_gamma   90.00
#
_symmetry.space_group_name_H-M   'P 1'
#
loop_
_entity.id
_entity.type
_entity.pdbx_description
1 polymer ?
#
loop_
_entity_poly.entity_id
_entity_poly.type
_entity_poly.pdbx_seq_one_letter_code
_entity_poly.pdbx_strand_id
1 'polypeptide(L)'
;MGFLGIVGSHMTGVSGKLHVVSQVPGSHGIPHADVVVTTPDGHAFHHDHVPMFSHLLEPKIFNAFGYSNLVNYVPYYKHKFCDLQGNSAKTFDGVVVNLPNTNCFKVVARDCSPSKRFLILARTHQNAAYPKALKMFVDQTQIEVLSLEENTLPIVRVDGSQVAPSLESPYSHSVADAELFTISLMSNKNFEIVSKPYGIYVLFDGRILYVQVAHFYRGKLCGICGDYNYDRHHELVGPNLHLYNDSLQFAASYVVHSSDCTSPQ
;
A
#
# COMPACT_ATOMS: atom_id res chain seq x y z
N MET A 1 29.67 -17.42 -18.49
CA MET A 1 28.82 -16.53 -19.32
C MET A 1 27.63 -16.09 -18.48
N GLY A 2 27.18 -14.84 -18.60
CA GLY A 2 25.97 -14.36 -17.90
C GLY A 2 24.68 -14.67 -18.68
N PHE A 3 23.52 -14.35 -18.09
CA PHE A 3 22.18 -14.64 -18.65
C PHE A 3 22.05 -14.36 -20.16
N LEU A 4 22.37 -13.14 -20.60
CA LEU A 4 22.24 -12.75 -22.01
C LEU A 4 23.25 -13.45 -22.93
N GLY A 5 24.42 -13.83 -22.41
CA GLY A 5 25.40 -14.62 -23.16
C GLY A 5 24.90 -16.03 -23.46
N ILE A 6 24.18 -16.63 -22.51
CA ILE A 6 23.56 -17.96 -22.69
C ILE A 6 22.41 -17.88 -23.69
N VAL A 7 21.50 -16.91 -23.54
CA VAL A 7 20.41 -16.72 -24.52
C VAL A 7 20.99 -16.48 -25.91
N GLY A 8 21.99 -15.59 -26.02
CA GLY A 8 22.67 -15.29 -27.28
C GLY A 8 23.34 -16.49 -27.94
N SER A 9 23.92 -17.41 -27.15
CA SER A 9 24.55 -18.62 -27.71
C SER A 9 23.58 -19.58 -28.40
N HIS A 10 22.28 -19.47 -28.12
CA HIS A 10 21.23 -20.31 -28.71
C HIS A 10 20.41 -19.58 -29.78
N MET A 11 20.68 -18.30 -30.02
CA MET A 11 20.06 -17.54 -31.13
C MET A 11 20.65 -18.01 -32.46
N THR A 12 20.03 -19.03 -33.04
CA THR A 12 20.42 -19.59 -34.33
C THR A 12 19.32 -19.35 -35.38
N GLY A 13 19.73 -19.08 -36.62
CA GLY A 13 18.81 -18.87 -37.75
C GLY A 13 18.21 -17.46 -37.87
N VAL A 14 17.54 -17.22 -39.00
CA VAL A 14 17.00 -15.90 -39.40
C VAL A 14 15.75 -15.44 -38.63
N SER A 15 15.05 -16.36 -37.97
CA SER A 15 13.81 -16.04 -37.25
C SER A 15 14.03 -15.52 -35.83
N GLY A 16 15.18 -15.82 -35.21
CA GLY A 16 15.51 -15.40 -33.84
C GLY A 16 14.53 -15.87 -32.76
N LYS A 17 13.64 -16.82 -33.08
CA LYS A 17 12.57 -17.26 -32.16
C LYS A 17 13.16 -18.18 -31.09
N LEU A 18 13.04 -17.79 -29.84
CA LEU A 18 13.43 -18.61 -28.68
C LEU A 18 12.35 -18.51 -27.62
N HIS A 19 12.16 -19.58 -26.85
CA HIS A 19 11.37 -19.57 -25.63
C HIS A 19 12.33 -19.76 -24.45
N VAL A 20 12.32 -18.84 -23.49
CA VAL A 20 13.27 -18.85 -22.36
C VAL A 20 12.49 -18.84 -21.05
N VAL A 21 12.78 -19.83 -20.20
CA VAL A 21 12.28 -19.90 -18.82
C VAL A 21 13.46 -19.68 -17.89
N SER A 22 13.32 -18.80 -16.91
CA SER A 22 14.37 -18.47 -15.94
C SER A 22 13.79 -18.59 -14.53
N GLN A 23 14.44 -19.39 -13.68
CA GLN A 23 14.08 -19.58 -12.28
C GLN A 23 15.14 -18.94 -11.40
N VAL A 24 14.72 -18.10 -10.46
CA VAL A 24 15.64 -17.35 -9.59
C VAL A 24 15.37 -17.74 -8.13
N PRO A 25 16.37 -18.28 -7.40
CA PRO A 25 16.20 -18.62 -6.00
C PRO A 25 16.08 -17.37 -5.12
N GLY A 26 15.22 -17.43 -4.11
CA GLY A 26 14.93 -16.30 -3.20
C GLY A 26 15.94 -16.06 -2.07
N SER A 27 17.17 -16.61 -2.13
CA SER A 27 18.14 -16.57 -1.02
C SER A 27 19.18 -15.45 -1.16
N HIS A 28 19.84 -15.08 -0.06
CA HIS A 28 20.85 -14.01 0.05
C HIS A 28 22.24 -14.37 -0.53
N GLY A 29 22.31 -15.29 -1.51
CA GLY A 29 23.54 -15.69 -2.19
C GLY A 29 23.91 -14.80 -3.39
N ILE A 30 24.98 -15.17 -4.11
CA ILE A 30 25.35 -14.52 -5.38
C ILE A 30 24.17 -14.68 -6.36
N PRO A 31 23.65 -13.59 -6.98
CA PRO A 31 22.49 -13.66 -7.88
C PRO A 31 22.76 -14.61 -9.05
N HIS A 32 21.95 -15.65 -9.15
CA HIS A 32 22.01 -16.62 -10.23
C HIS A 32 20.61 -17.06 -10.64
N ALA A 33 20.50 -17.68 -11.82
CA ALA A 33 19.26 -18.25 -12.31
C ALA A 33 19.51 -19.60 -12.98
N ASP A 34 18.52 -20.48 -12.89
CA ASP A 34 18.45 -21.69 -13.70
C ASP A 34 17.65 -21.37 -14.96
N VAL A 35 18.29 -21.49 -16.12
CA VAL A 35 17.77 -21.02 -17.41
C VAL A 35 17.54 -22.20 -18.32
N VAL A 36 16.32 -22.32 -18.85
CA VAL A 36 15.96 -23.26 -19.90
C VAL A 36 15.70 -22.49 -21.18
N VAL A 37 16.48 -22.76 -22.22
CA VAL A 37 16.29 -22.16 -23.56
C VAL A 37 15.74 -23.22 -24.50
N THR A 38 14.57 -22.98 -25.06
CA THR A 38 13.94 -23.84 -26.07
C THR A 38 14.05 -23.19 -27.45
N THR A 39 14.70 -23.88 -28.38
CA THR A 39 14.90 -23.46 -29.77
C THR A 39 13.63 -23.69 -30.62
N PRO A 40 13.53 -23.09 -31.83
CA PRO A 40 12.34 -23.19 -32.68
C PRO A 40 11.92 -24.62 -33.04
N ASP A 41 12.89 -25.52 -33.11
CA ASP A 41 12.75 -26.96 -33.38
C ASP A 41 12.34 -27.76 -32.14
N GLY A 42 12.15 -27.11 -30.99
CA GLY A 42 11.66 -27.72 -29.75
C GLY A 42 12.73 -28.30 -28.85
N HIS A 43 14.02 -28.22 -29.23
CA HIS A 43 15.11 -28.67 -28.36
C HIS A 43 15.28 -27.73 -27.15
N ALA A 44 15.43 -28.30 -25.94
CA ALA A 44 15.58 -27.56 -24.70
C ALA A 44 17.01 -27.71 -24.13
N PHE A 45 17.64 -26.57 -23.82
CA PHE A 45 18.97 -26.47 -23.23
C PHE A 45 18.88 -25.94 -21.80
N HIS A 46 19.37 -26.71 -20.84
CA HIS A 46 19.36 -26.37 -19.42
C HIS A 46 20.70 -25.77 -19.00
N HIS A 47 20.65 -24.67 -18.26
CA HIS A 47 21.83 -23.98 -17.73
C HIS A 47 21.58 -23.65 -16.27
N ASP A 48 22.28 -24.32 -15.37
CA ASP A 48 22.12 -24.12 -13.92
C ASP A 48 23.08 -23.04 -13.40
N HIS A 49 22.68 -22.32 -12.35
CA HIS A 49 23.51 -21.34 -11.64
C HIS A 49 24.12 -20.25 -12.55
N VAL A 50 23.36 -19.79 -13.55
CA VAL A 50 23.79 -18.74 -14.47
C VAL A 50 23.93 -17.41 -13.72
N PRO A 51 25.11 -16.78 -13.69
CA PRO A 51 25.29 -15.50 -13.02
C PRO A 51 24.39 -14.41 -13.60
N MET A 52 23.63 -13.74 -12.74
CA MET A 52 22.76 -12.62 -13.11
C MET A 52 23.44 -11.30 -12.75
N PHE A 53 24.13 -10.69 -13.73
CA PHE A 53 24.73 -9.37 -13.59
C PHE A 53 23.80 -8.23 -14.04
N SER A 54 22.56 -8.57 -14.39
CA SER A 54 21.56 -7.65 -14.92
C SER A 54 20.58 -7.29 -13.82
N HIS A 55 20.59 -6.03 -13.38
CA HIS A 55 19.56 -5.43 -12.52
C HIS A 55 18.13 -5.57 -13.10
N LEU A 56 18.01 -5.97 -14.37
CA LEU A 56 16.75 -6.23 -15.05
C LEU A 56 16.10 -7.57 -14.66
N LEU A 57 16.76 -8.41 -13.86
CA LEU A 57 16.21 -9.71 -13.45
C LEU A 57 16.38 -10.01 -11.95
N GLU A 58 17.04 -9.12 -11.20
CA GLU A 58 17.22 -9.27 -9.75
C GLU A 58 15.88 -9.11 -8.99
N PRO A 59 15.40 -10.14 -8.27
CA PRO A 59 14.28 -9.99 -7.36
C PRO A 59 14.70 -9.12 -6.17
N LYS A 60 14.12 -7.92 -6.03
CA LYS A 60 14.25 -7.14 -4.78
C LYS A 60 13.12 -7.53 -3.83
N ILE A 61 13.35 -8.56 -3.03
CA ILE A 61 12.34 -9.09 -2.12
C ILE A 61 12.08 -8.08 -0.98
N PHE A 62 10.86 -7.55 -0.90
CA PHE A 62 10.34 -6.80 0.25
C PHE A 62 9.09 -7.52 0.78
N ASN A 63 8.98 -7.64 2.11
CA ASN A 63 7.96 -8.47 2.76
C ASN A 63 6.56 -7.84 2.90
N ALA A 64 6.29 -6.69 2.27
CA ALA A 64 4.95 -6.09 2.26
C ALA A 64 4.19 -6.43 0.96
N PHE A 65 3.00 -7.04 1.09
CA PHE A 65 2.03 -7.37 0.02
C PHE A 65 2.43 -8.36 -1.06
N GLY A 66 3.28 -9.36 -0.77
CA GLY A 66 3.53 -10.43 -1.74
C GLY A 66 4.15 -9.88 -3.03
N TYR A 67 5.30 -9.24 -2.87
CA TYR A 67 6.12 -8.74 -3.95
C TYR A 67 6.20 -9.73 -5.12
N SER A 68 5.77 -9.30 -6.30
CA SER A 68 6.07 -9.97 -7.56
C SER A 68 7.18 -9.20 -8.26
N ASN A 69 8.17 -9.89 -8.83
CA ASN A 69 9.19 -9.26 -9.69
C ASN A 69 8.57 -8.42 -10.81
N LEU A 70 7.36 -8.75 -11.25
CA LEU A 70 6.58 -7.98 -12.23
C LEU A 70 6.36 -6.52 -11.80
N VAL A 71 6.34 -6.22 -10.50
CA VAL A 71 6.24 -4.86 -9.94
C VAL A 71 7.35 -3.93 -10.46
N ASN A 72 8.57 -4.45 -10.68
CA ASN A 72 9.68 -3.63 -11.20
C ASN A 72 9.59 -3.38 -12.70
N TYR A 73 9.03 -4.34 -13.45
CA TYR A 73 9.08 -4.36 -14.91
C TYR A 73 7.81 -3.84 -15.55
N VAL A 74 6.70 -3.94 -14.84
CA VAL A 74 5.37 -3.62 -15.34
C VAL A 74 4.72 -2.66 -14.34
N PRO A 75 4.63 -1.35 -14.69
CA PRO A 75 4.09 -0.32 -13.81
C PRO A 75 2.68 -0.59 -13.28
N TYR A 76 1.90 -1.41 -14.00
CA TYR A 76 0.59 -1.88 -13.59
C TYR A 76 0.63 -2.68 -12.28
N TYR A 77 1.67 -3.48 -12.02
CA TYR A 77 1.77 -4.27 -10.79
C TYR A 77 2.40 -3.48 -9.63
N LYS A 78 2.86 -2.25 -9.86
CA LYS A 78 3.41 -1.43 -8.79
C LYS A 78 2.31 -1.04 -7.81
N HIS A 79 2.40 -1.56 -6.59
CA HIS A 79 1.55 -1.15 -5.49
C HIS A 79 1.58 0.38 -5.38
N LYS A 80 0.40 0.96 -5.56
CA LYS A 80 0.19 2.38 -5.33
C LYS A 80 -0.14 2.59 -3.88
N PHE A 81 0.32 3.72 -3.35
CA PHE A 81 0.00 4.15 -2.02
C PHE A 81 -0.73 5.47 -2.10
N CYS A 82 -1.69 5.66 -1.21
CA CYS A 82 -2.18 6.98 -0.87
C CYS A 82 -1.28 7.56 0.22
N ASP A 83 -0.94 8.83 0.11
CA ASP A 83 -0.03 9.55 1.00
C ASP A 83 -0.71 10.82 1.51
N LEU A 84 -1.04 10.85 2.80
CA LEU A 84 -1.54 12.04 3.48
C LEU A 84 -0.42 12.69 4.28
N GLN A 85 0.05 13.83 3.82
CA GLN A 85 1.10 14.63 4.46
C GLN A 85 0.71 16.11 4.45
N GLY A 86 1.01 16.81 5.55
CA GLY A 86 0.72 18.26 5.64
C GLY A 86 -0.77 18.53 5.45
N ASN A 87 -1.11 19.39 4.49
CA ASN A 87 -2.50 19.73 4.14
C ASN A 87 -2.94 19.19 2.77
N SER A 88 -2.32 18.12 2.30
CA SER A 88 -2.69 17.46 1.05
C SER A 88 -2.73 15.94 1.18
N ALA A 89 -3.37 15.31 0.21
CA ALA A 89 -3.36 13.88 -0.01
C ALA A 89 -2.90 13.61 -1.44
N LYS A 90 -1.99 12.67 -1.65
CA LYS A 90 -1.75 12.09 -2.96
C LYS A 90 -2.56 10.79 -3.05
N THR A 91 -3.43 10.70 -4.05
CA THR A 91 -4.31 9.55 -4.25
C THR A 91 -3.56 8.31 -4.76
N PHE A 92 -4.24 7.16 -4.82
CA PHE A 92 -3.66 5.94 -5.38
C PHE A 92 -3.22 6.11 -6.84
N ASP A 93 -3.93 6.94 -7.60
CA ASP A 93 -3.60 7.19 -9.01
C ASP A 93 -2.64 8.38 -9.21
N GLY A 94 -2.20 8.98 -8.09
CA GLY A 94 -1.13 9.95 -8.04
C GLY A 94 -1.57 11.39 -8.33
N VAL A 95 -2.85 11.70 -8.15
CA VAL A 95 -3.39 13.06 -8.16
C VAL A 95 -3.21 13.67 -6.77
N VAL A 96 -2.92 14.97 -6.71
CA VAL A 96 -2.77 15.69 -5.44
C VAL A 96 -4.08 16.41 -5.14
N VAL A 97 -4.60 16.19 -3.93
CA VAL A 97 -5.85 16.73 -3.41
C VAL A 97 -5.54 17.63 -2.23
N ASN A 98 -6.01 18.89 -2.26
CA ASN A 98 -5.89 19.78 -1.12
C ASN A 98 -6.94 19.46 -0.06
N LEU A 99 -6.54 19.43 1.21
CA LEU A 99 -7.43 19.10 2.31
C LEU A 99 -8.04 20.37 2.92
N PRO A 100 -9.33 20.34 3.32
CA PRO A 100 -9.96 21.45 4.00
C PRO A 100 -9.36 21.63 5.40
N ASN A 101 -9.24 22.88 5.82
CA ASN A 101 -8.79 23.22 7.15
C ASN A 101 -9.91 22.95 8.17
N THR A 102 -9.93 21.74 8.70
CA THR A 102 -10.90 21.28 9.70
C THR A 102 -10.28 20.16 10.54
N ASN A 103 -10.63 20.11 11.83
CA ASN A 103 -10.31 19.02 12.74
C ASN A 103 -11.33 17.87 12.69
N CYS A 104 -12.32 17.91 11.79
CA CYS A 104 -13.21 16.79 11.56
C CYS A 104 -12.47 15.62 10.91
N PHE A 105 -12.97 14.41 11.17
CA PHE A 105 -12.54 13.21 10.46
C PHE A 105 -12.89 13.32 8.98
N LYS A 106 -12.00 12.82 8.14
CA LYS A 106 -12.16 12.77 6.70
C LYS A 106 -12.04 11.31 6.27
N VAL A 107 -12.90 10.87 5.36
CA VAL A 107 -12.79 9.53 4.77
C VAL A 107 -11.59 9.49 3.84
N VAL A 108 -10.49 8.91 4.32
CA VAL A 108 -9.24 8.80 3.56
C VAL A 108 -9.41 7.73 2.48
N ALA A 109 -9.74 6.51 2.89
CA ALA A 109 -10.04 5.40 2.00
C ALA A 109 -11.03 4.46 2.67
N ARG A 110 -11.95 3.89 1.88
CA ARG A 110 -12.97 2.97 2.34
C ARG A 110 -13.21 1.91 1.27
N ASP A 111 -13.44 0.67 1.70
CA ASP A 111 -13.99 -0.36 0.82
C ASP A 111 -15.47 -0.04 0.51
N CYS A 112 -15.73 0.37 -0.72
CA CYS A 112 -17.06 0.64 -1.25
C CYS A 112 -17.65 -0.56 -2.01
N SER A 113 -16.98 -1.72 -2.01
CA SER A 113 -17.56 -2.97 -2.47
C SER A 113 -18.69 -3.45 -1.53
N PRO A 114 -19.50 -4.45 -1.94
CA PRO A 114 -20.49 -5.06 -1.05
C PRO A 114 -19.90 -5.61 0.26
N SER A 115 -18.60 -5.92 0.29
CA SER A 115 -17.95 -6.52 1.45
C SER A 115 -17.67 -5.53 2.59
N LYS A 116 -17.48 -4.23 2.28
CA LYS A 116 -17.24 -3.16 3.25
C LYS A 116 -16.18 -3.49 4.32
N ARG A 117 -15.05 -4.07 3.90
CA ARG A 117 -14.03 -4.65 4.80
C ARG A 117 -13.27 -3.64 5.65
N PHE A 118 -13.16 -2.40 5.21
CA PHE A 118 -12.44 -1.38 5.97
C PHE A 118 -12.90 0.05 5.71
N LEU A 119 -12.58 0.91 6.67
CA LEU A 119 -12.73 2.35 6.61
C LEU A 119 -11.52 3.00 7.29
N ILE A 120 -10.84 3.93 6.63
CA ILE A 120 -9.72 4.70 7.18
C ILE A 120 -10.13 6.16 7.25
N LEU A 121 -10.05 6.72 8.45
CA LEU A 121 -10.36 8.11 8.76
C LEU A 121 -9.11 8.79 9.31
N ALA A 122 -8.90 10.04 8.92
CA ALA A 122 -7.87 10.89 9.52
C ALA A 122 -8.43 12.26 9.86
N ARG A 123 -7.93 12.86 10.93
CA ARG A 123 -8.22 14.25 11.30
C ARG A 123 -6.98 15.00 11.73
N THR A 124 -7.05 16.32 11.67
CA THR A 124 -6.06 17.18 12.32
C THR A 124 -6.21 17.06 13.84
N HIS A 125 -5.08 17.03 14.54
CA HIS A 125 -4.98 16.87 15.98
C HIS A 125 -4.22 18.04 16.60
N GLN A 126 -4.49 18.36 17.87
CA GLN A 126 -3.96 19.57 18.53
C GLN A 126 -2.48 19.50 18.90
N ASN A 127 -1.81 18.35 18.71
CA ASN A 127 -0.40 18.18 19.04
C ASN A 127 0.50 18.57 17.86
N ALA A 128 1.38 19.56 18.01
CA ALA A 128 2.30 19.99 16.95
C ALA A 128 3.34 18.91 16.56
N ALA A 129 3.71 18.03 17.49
CA ALA A 129 4.61 16.90 17.21
C ALA A 129 3.92 15.81 16.39
N TYR A 130 2.61 15.60 16.64
CA TYR A 130 1.77 14.59 15.99
C TYR A 130 0.43 15.23 15.58
N PRO A 131 0.42 16.07 14.52
CA PRO A 131 -0.71 16.92 14.15
C PRO A 131 -1.84 16.15 13.46
N LYS A 132 -1.76 14.83 13.38
CA LYS A 132 -2.80 13.97 12.82
C LYS A 132 -3.18 12.87 13.81
N ALA A 133 -4.44 12.48 13.78
CA ALA A 133 -4.96 11.29 14.43
C ALA A 133 -5.56 10.36 13.39
N LEU A 134 -5.31 9.06 13.55
CA LEU A 134 -5.82 7.98 12.70
C LEU A 134 -6.94 7.25 13.45
N LYS A 135 -8.03 6.97 12.73
CA LYS A 135 -9.08 6.04 13.16
C LYS A 135 -9.39 5.14 11.99
N MET A 136 -9.28 3.84 12.16
CA MET A 136 -9.64 2.89 11.11
C MET A 136 -10.49 1.75 11.66
N PHE A 137 -11.30 1.17 10.79
CA PHE A 137 -12.11 0.00 11.07
C PHE A 137 -11.64 -1.10 10.14
N VAL A 138 -11.39 -2.28 10.70
CA VAL A 138 -11.15 -3.51 9.97
C VAL A 138 -12.27 -4.46 10.36
N ASP A 139 -13.19 -4.70 9.43
CA ASP A 139 -14.49 -5.31 9.72
C ASP A 139 -15.25 -4.52 10.81
N GLN A 140 -15.47 -5.13 11.98
CA GLN A 140 -16.13 -4.51 13.14
C GLN A 140 -15.16 -3.93 14.17
N THR A 141 -13.86 -4.25 14.06
CA THR A 141 -12.86 -3.84 15.04
C THR A 141 -12.36 -2.43 14.75
N GLN A 142 -12.41 -1.56 15.76
CA GLN A 142 -11.93 -0.19 15.68
C GLN A 142 -10.47 -0.10 16.14
N ILE A 143 -9.63 0.59 15.37
CA ILE A 143 -8.25 0.92 15.70
C ILE A 143 -8.10 2.45 15.72
N GLU A 144 -7.59 3.01 16.79
CA GLU A 144 -7.28 4.44 16.90
C GLU A 144 -5.80 4.64 17.24
N VAL A 145 -5.16 5.58 16.54
CA VAL A 145 -3.81 6.05 16.87
C VAL A 145 -3.86 7.56 17.04
N LEU A 146 -3.65 8.03 18.27
CA LEU A 146 -3.70 9.44 18.60
C LEU A 146 -2.72 9.78 19.73
N SER A 147 -2.25 11.02 19.75
CA SER A 147 -1.47 11.54 20.87
C SER A 147 -2.39 12.09 21.97
N LEU A 148 -2.11 11.79 23.23
CA LEU A 148 -2.85 12.34 24.39
C LEU A 148 -2.07 13.45 25.11
N GLU A 149 -0.74 13.35 25.12
CA GLU A 149 0.14 14.27 25.85
C GLU A 149 1.15 14.89 24.89
N GLU A 150 1.64 16.09 25.24
CA GLU A 150 2.72 16.71 24.49
C GLU A 150 4.02 15.92 24.66
N ASN A 151 4.78 15.76 23.57
CA ASN A 151 6.08 15.08 23.52
C ASN A 151 6.11 13.57 23.84
N THR A 152 4.97 12.89 24.00
CA THR A 152 4.92 11.42 24.08
C THR A 152 4.51 10.80 22.75
N LEU A 153 4.97 9.57 22.49
CA LEU A 153 4.55 8.82 21.29
C LEU A 153 3.02 8.65 21.28
N PRO A 154 2.37 8.68 20.10
CA PRO A 154 0.96 8.36 19.99
C PRO A 154 0.65 7.00 20.61
N ILE A 155 -0.49 6.90 21.28
CA ILE A 155 -0.99 5.63 21.80
C ILE A 155 -1.83 4.92 20.74
N VAL A 156 -1.91 3.60 20.85
CA VAL A 156 -2.79 2.76 20.03
C VAL A 156 -3.92 2.24 20.90
N ARG A 157 -5.15 2.32 20.40
CA ARG A 157 -6.33 1.70 21.02
C ARG A 157 -7.01 0.76 20.05
N VAL A 158 -7.43 -0.40 20.54
CA VAL A 158 -8.24 -1.37 19.80
C VAL A 158 -9.52 -1.58 20.59
N ASP A 159 -10.66 -1.29 19.96
CA ASP A 159 -12.00 -1.27 20.58
C ASP A 159 -12.04 -0.48 21.91
N GLY A 160 -11.36 0.68 21.91
CA GLY A 160 -11.25 1.56 23.08
C GLY A 160 -10.22 1.15 24.12
N SER A 161 -9.72 -0.09 24.07
CA SER A 161 -8.68 -0.60 24.98
C SER A 161 -7.30 -0.21 24.48
N GLN A 162 -6.47 0.40 25.34
CA GLN A 162 -5.10 0.75 24.98
C GLN A 162 -4.24 -0.51 24.83
N VAL A 163 -3.52 -0.58 23.71
CA VAL A 163 -2.55 -1.65 23.41
C VAL A 163 -1.17 -1.04 23.25
N ALA A 164 -0.14 -1.80 23.58
CA ALA A 164 1.24 -1.33 23.59
C ALA A 164 2.11 -2.20 22.66
N PRO A 165 2.02 -2.00 21.33
CA PRO A 165 2.95 -2.66 20.40
C PRO A 165 4.37 -2.14 20.65
N SER A 166 5.35 -3.03 20.60
CA SER A 166 6.77 -2.70 20.74
C SER A 166 7.57 -3.18 19.52
N LEU A 167 8.86 -2.85 19.48
CA LEU A 167 9.77 -3.31 18.42
C LEU A 167 9.91 -4.84 18.39
N GLU A 168 9.78 -5.48 19.54
CA GLU A 168 10.01 -6.92 19.72
C GLU A 168 8.69 -7.70 19.82
N SER A 169 7.61 -7.03 20.20
CA SER A 169 6.30 -7.64 20.42
C SER A 169 5.22 -6.85 19.68
N PRO A 170 4.91 -7.22 18.43
CA PRO A 170 3.77 -6.65 17.72
C PRO A 170 2.46 -7.12 18.37
N TYR A 171 1.45 -6.27 18.36
CA TYR A 171 0.11 -6.62 18.80
C TYR A 171 -0.63 -7.35 17.66
N SER A 172 -1.12 -8.57 17.91
CA SER A 172 -1.96 -9.30 16.96
C SER A 172 -3.38 -9.37 17.48
N HIS A 173 -4.35 -9.08 16.61
CA HIS A 173 -5.77 -9.20 16.89
C HIS A 173 -6.35 -10.34 16.06
N SER A 174 -7.03 -11.28 16.72
CA SER A 174 -7.64 -12.45 16.07
C SER A 174 -9.13 -12.51 16.34
N VAL A 175 -9.90 -12.94 15.33
CA VAL A 175 -11.34 -13.16 15.40
C VAL A 175 -11.63 -14.58 14.91
N ALA A 176 -12.38 -15.36 15.70
CA ALA A 176 -12.67 -16.77 15.41
C ALA A 176 -11.41 -17.58 15.07
N ASP A 177 -10.36 -17.42 15.89
CA ASP A 177 -9.06 -18.10 15.78
C ASP A 177 -8.25 -17.79 14.50
N ALA A 178 -8.61 -16.73 13.76
CA ALA A 178 -7.86 -16.23 12.62
C ALA A 178 -7.33 -14.81 12.89
N GLU A 179 -6.04 -14.57 12.60
CA GLU A 179 -5.43 -13.23 12.69
C GLU A 179 -6.11 -12.28 11.71
N LEU A 180 -6.77 -11.24 12.24
CA LEU A 180 -7.43 -10.21 11.46
C LEU A 180 -6.44 -9.12 11.04
N PHE A 181 -5.61 -8.66 11.98
CA PHE A 181 -4.55 -7.70 11.74
C PHE A 181 -3.45 -7.76 12.80
N THR A 182 -2.30 -7.19 12.45
CA THR A 182 -1.15 -6.98 13.33
C THR A 182 -0.83 -5.49 13.39
N ILE A 183 -0.37 -5.00 14.55
CA ILE A 183 0.14 -3.65 14.76
C ILE A 183 1.56 -3.76 15.30
N SER A 184 2.52 -3.16 14.60
CA SER A 184 3.94 -3.15 14.96
C SER A 184 4.42 -1.72 15.18
N LEU A 185 5.28 -1.50 16.18
CA LEU A 185 6.05 -0.26 16.29
C LEU A 185 7.39 -0.47 15.60
N MET A 186 7.76 0.41 14.67
CA MET A 186 9.01 0.35 13.93
C MET A 186 10.12 1.19 14.59
N SER A 187 11.38 0.92 14.24
CA SER A 187 12.56 1.62 14.81
C SER A 187 12.56 3.13 14.56
N ASN A 188 11.91 3.57 13.48
CA ASN A 188 11.70 4.98 13.14
C ASN A 188 10.47 5.59 13.82
N LYS A 189 9.86 4.90 14.79
CA LYS A 189 8.65 5.32 15.53
C LYS A 189 7.37 5.37 14.70
N ASN A 190 7.33 4.65 13.58
CA ASN A 190 6.11 4.49 12.80
C ASN A 190 5.30 3.31 13.33
N PHE A 191 3.98 3.47 13.37
CA PHE A 191 3.04 2.37 13.54
C PHE A 191 2.76 1.74 12.18
N GLU A 192 3.04 0.45 12.06
CA GLU A 192 2.68 -0.38 10.92
C GLU A 192 1.45 -1.20 11.30
N ILE A 193 0.35 -1.06 10.54
CA ILE A 193 -0.88 -1.83 10.73
C ILE A 193 -1.09 -2.66 9.47
N VAL A 194 -1.14 -3.98 9.62
CA VAL A 194 -1.26 -4.92 8.50
C VAL A 194 -2.44 -5.84 8.71
N SER A 195 -3.41 -5.82 7.78
CA SER A 195 -4.42 -6.88 7.66
C SER A 195 -4.11 -7.70 6.42
N LYS A 196 -3.45 -8.86 6.61
CA LYS A 196 -3.15 -9.78 5.51
C LYS A 196 -4.42 -10.35 4.86
N PRO A 197 -5.45 -10.81 5.62
CA PRO A 197 -6.66 -11.37 5.02
C PRO A 197 -7.41 -10.38 4.12
N TYR A 198 -7.37 -9.10 4.47
CA TYR A 198 -8.04 -8.05 3.70
C TYR A 198 -7.10 -7.23 2.83
N GLY A 199 -5.80 -7.56 2.78
CA GLY A 199 -4.84 -6.89 1.92
C GLY A 199 -4.68 -5.40 2.21
N ILE A 200 -4.59 -5.01 3.48
CA ILE A 200 -4.45 -3.60 3.92
C ILE A 200 -3.12 -3.40 4.61
N TYR A 201 -2.45 -2.29 4.31
CA TYR A 201 -1.31 -1.79 5.06
C TYR A 201 -1.38 -0.31 5.27
N VAL A 202 -1.11 0.07 6.50
CA VAL A 202 -1.06 1.44 6.93
C VAL A 202 0.26 1.67 7.63
N LEU A 203 0.95 2.74 7.25
CA LEU A 203 2.10 3.26 7.97
C LEU A 203 1.76 4.66 8.46
N PHE A 204 1.86 4.87 9.78
CA PHE A 204 1.45 6.12 10.40
C PHE A 204 2.41 6.54 11.51
N ASP A 205 2.89 7.77 11.46
CA ASP A 205 3.81 8.33 12.46
C ASP A 205 3.24 9.55 13.22
N GLY A 206 1.95 9.85 13.02
CA GLY A 206 1.29 11.04 13.56
C GLY A 206 1.41 12.30 12.70
N ARG A 207 2.22 12.29 11.62
CA ARG A 207 2.39 13.38 10.65
C ARG A 207 2.03 12.97 9.23
N ILE A 208 2.41 11.76 8.86
CA ILE A 208 2.28 11.16 7.55
C ILE A 208 1.47 9.88 7.70
N LEU A 209 0.51 9.69 6.80
CA LEU A 209 -0.30 8.49 6.70
C LEU A 209 -0.12 7.90 5.30
N TYR A 210 0.54 6.75 5.21
CA TYR A 210 0.56 5.95 4.00
C TYR A 210 -0.47 4.83 4.08
N VAL A 211 -1.26 4.69 3.03
CA VAL A 211 -2.22 3.60 2.88
C VAL A 211 -1.89 2.82 1.62
N GLN A 212 -1.76 1.51 1.74
CA GLN A 212 -1.63 0.58 0.64
C GLN A 212 -2.72 -0.48 0.74
N VAL A 213 -3.26 -0.85 -0.41
CA VAL A 213 -4.30 -1.87 -0.51
C VAL A 213 -3.95 -2.88 -1.61
N ALA A 214 -4.47 -4.10 -1.47
CA ALA A 214 -4.32 -5.11 -2.49
C ALA A 214 -5.04 -4.72 -3.80
N HIS A 215 -4.51 -5.23 -4.92
CA HIS A 215 -4.99 -4.91 -6.27
C HIS A 215 -6.45 -5.28 -6.54
N PHE A 216 -7.04 -6.19 -5.75
CA PHE A 216 -8.45 -6.57 -5.93
C PHE A 216 -9.45 -5.48 -5.51
N TYR A 217 -8.99 -4.40 -4.87
CA TYR A 217 -9.78 -3.21 -4.56
C TYR A 217 -9.82 -2.16 -5.68
N ARG A 218 -9.12 -2.37 -6.80
CA ARG A 218 -9.14 -1.41 -7.92
C ARG A 218 -10.56 -1.14 -8.40
N GLY A 219 -10.93 0.13 -8.51
CA GLY A 219 -12.28 0.58 -8.86
C GLY A 219 -13.36 0.24 -7.82
N LYS A 220 -12.97 -0.16 -6.60
CA LYS A 220 -13.90 -0.54 -5.51
C LYS A 220 -13.70 0.30 -4.25
N LEU A 221 -12.78 1.26 -4.29
CA LEU A 221 -12.56 2.18 -3.18
C LEU A 221 -13.36 3.46 -3.36
N CYS A 222 -13.48 4.19 -2.26
CA CYS A 222 -14.03 5.54 -2.22
C CYS A 222 -13.36 6.29 -1.06
N GLY A 223 -13.34 7.62 -1.14
CA GLY A 223 -12.62 8.47 -0.19
C GLY A 223 -11.72 9.47 -0.90
N ILE A 224 -11.01 10.27 -0.10
CA ILE A 224 -10.06 11.27 -0.59
C ILE A 224 -8.94 10.65 -1.43
N CYS A 225 -8.59 9.39 -1.18
CA CYS A 225 -7.58 8.65 -1.94
C CYS A 225 -8.06 8.13 -3.30
N GLY A 226 -9.28 8.46 -3.73
CA GLY A 226 -9.86 8.02 -5.00
C GLY A 226 -10.38 6.58 -4.98
N ASP A 227 -10.73 6.07 -6.15
CA ASP A 227 -11.31 4.73 -6.34
C ASP A 227 -10.28 3.67 -6.79
N TYR A 228 -9.03 4.07 -7.00
CA TYR A 228 -7.90 3.22 -7.38
C TYR A 228 -8.09 2.53 -8.74
N ASN A 229 -8.56 3.26 -9.75
CA ASN A 229 -8.85 2.71 -11.08
C ASN A 229 -7.78 3.07 -12.15
N TYR A 230 -6.73 3.81 -11.78
CA TYR A 230 -5.67 4.36 -12.66
C TYR A 230 -6.08 5.51 -13.59
N ASP A 231 -7.30 6.04 -13.43
CA ASP A 231 -7.80 7.19 -14.18
C ASP A 231 -7.62 8.49 -13.39
N ARG A 232 -6.54 9.18 -13.71
CA ARG A 232 -6.20 10.48 -13.11
C ARG A 232 -7.15 11.60 -13.54
N HIS A 233 -7.95 11.42 -14.60
CA HIS A 233 -8.84 12.46 -15.13
C HIS A 233 -10.17 12.53 -14.39
N HIS A 234 -10.62 11.41 -13.80
CA HIS A 234 -11.87 11.32 -13.05
C HIS A 234 -11.63 10.99 -11.57
N GLU A 235 -10.54 11.50 -11.01
CA GLU A 235 -10.16 11.21 -9.63
C GLU A 235 -11.11 11.83 -8.59
N LEU A 236 -11.58 13.05 -8.87
CA LEU A 236 -12.28 13.89 -7.90
C LEU A 236 -13.78 13.58 -7.86
N VAL A 237 -14.14 12.30 -7.81
CA VAL A 237 -15.54 11.83 -7.72
C VAL A 237 -15.95 11.68 -6.26
N GLY A 238 -16.83 12.57 -5.81
CA GLY A 238 -17.31 12.57 -4.42
C GLY A 238 -18.32 11.44 -4.11
N PRO A 239 -18.79 11.34 -2.86
CA PRO A 239 -19.71 10.29 -2.42
C PRO A 239 -21.04 10.22 -3.18
N ASN A 240 -21.48 11.34 -3.75
CA ASN A 240 -22.70 11.48 -4.55
C ASN A 240 -22.47 11.20 -6.05
N LEU A 241 -21.30 10.64 -6.41
CA LEU A 241 -20.87 10.40 -7.79
C LEU A 241 -20.71 11.68 -8.63
N HIS A 242 -20.64 12.84 -7.97
CA HIS A 242 -20.35 14.10 -8.65
C HIS A 242 -18.84 14.25 -8.87
N LEU A 243 -18.46 14.57 -10.10
CA LEU A 243 -17.09 14.96 -10.43
C LEU A 243 -16.88 16.44 -10.10
N TYR A 244 -15.94 16.71 -9.20
CA TYR A 244 -15.58 18.05 -8.79
C TYR A 244 -14.43 18.59 -9.65
N ASN A 245 -14.46 19.90 -9.91
CA ASN A 245 -13.35 20.61 -10.56
C ASN A 245 -12.32 21.15 -9.55
N ASP A 246 -12.72 21.25 -8.28
CA ASP A 246 -11.90 21.78 -7.19
C ASP A 246 -11.61 20.68 -6.16
N SER A 247 -10.33 20.42 -5.92
CA SER A 247 -9.86 19.41 -4.96
C SER A 247 -10.29 19.66 -3.51
N LEU A 248 -10.44 20.93 -3.11
CA LEU A 248 -10.86 21.33 -1.76
C LEU A 248 -12.34 21.02 -1.55
N GLN A 249 -13.19 21.32 -2.54
CA GLN A 249 -14.62 20.98 -2.51
C GLN A 249 -14.82 19.46 -2.52
N PHE A 250 -14.05 18.76 -3.35
CA PHE A 250 -14.01 17.30 -3.34
C PHE A 250 -13.65 16.74 -1.96
N ALA A 251 -12.55 17.20 -1.36
CA ALA A 251 -12.11 16.73 -0.05
C ALA A 251 -13.08 17.11 1.07
N ALA A 252 -13.75 18.27 0.96
CA ALA A 252 -14.80 18.69 1.88
C ALA A 252 -16.02 17.76 1.82
N SER A 253 -16.36 17.20 0.65
CA SER A 253 -17.46 16.24 0.50
C SER A 253 -17.25 14.93 1.29
N TYR A 254 -16.00 14.60 1.65
CA TYR A 254 -15.63 13.43 2.46
C TYR A 254 -15.42 13.73 3.94
N VAL A 255 -15.76 14.94 4.40
CA VAL A 255 -15.73 15.30 5.82
C VAL A 255 -16.89 14.62 6.56
N VAL A 256 -16.57 13.94 7.64
CA VAL A 256 -17.54 13.33 8.56
C VAL A 256 -17.88 14.37 9.61
N HIS A 257 -19.10 14.91 9.54
CA HIS A 257 -19.58 15.90 10.49
C HIS A 257 -19.92 15.24 11.84
N SER A 258 -19.46 15.87 12.92
CA SER A 258 -19.75 15.46 14.29
C SER A 258 -19.73 16.68 15.20
N SER A 259 -20.35 16.57 16.38
CA SER A 259 -20.43 17.67 17.34
C SER A 259 -19.09 18.04 17.98
N ASP A 260 -18.08 17.17 17.89
CA ASP A 260 -16.73 17.36 18.45
C ASP A 260 -15.74 18.02 17.49
N CYS A 261 -16.19 18.51 16.33
CA CYS A 261 -15.31 19.13 15.35
C CYS A 261 -15.92 20.37 14.67
N THR A 262 -15.07 21.21 14.10
CA THR A 262 -15.44 22.43 13.39
C THR A 262 -15.53 22.14 11.90
N SER A 263 -16.74 22.22 11.35
CA SER A 263 -16.96 22.01 9.92
C SER A 263 -16.17 23.04 9.08
N PRO A 264 -15.63 22.64 7.92
CA PRO A 264 -14.93 23.58 7.05
C PRO A 264 -15.90 24.67 6.55
N GLN A 265 -15.39 25.91 6.47
CA GLN A 265 -16.10 27.06 5.88
C GLN A 265 -16.11 26.97 4.35
#